data_AF-A0A6P0CBL8-F1
#
_entry.id   AF-A0A6P0CBL8-F1
#
_cell.length_a   1.000
_cell.length_b   1.000
_cell.length_c   1.000
_cell.angle_alpha   90.00
_cell.angle_beta   90.00
_cell.angle_gamma   90.00
#
_symmetry.space_group_name_H-M   'P 1'
#
loop_
_entity.id
_entity.type
_entity.pdbx_description
1 polymer ?
#
loop_
_entity_poly.entity_id
_entity_poly.type
_entity_poly.pdbx_seq_one_letter_code
_entity_poly.pdbx_strand_id
1 'polypeptide(L)'
;MAETSQQPQETEDASVQGAGAATRPTSLGIYDRPKPETISSIEIVALVLSAIWLLGAVFFFLLLRDDSAAGDSAESLRFLMTMLAIFMPVAMIWVAATAAKASRVMREESQRLQAAIDAIRQAYLSQQQGHHLRTEPSVTRKLDEIAAAARKTETALATFHSRREEGARSVVAPTQQPVDDQPTLALGTQASDLAPQLSNEDFIRALNFPETAEDEIGFAALRRALRDRSTSQLVQAAQDVLTLMSQDGIYMDDLRPDRARPEIWRHFAQGARGRPIAPLGGIRDRSSLALTNARMKQDPIFRDAAHHFLRRFDKTFAEFEKNATDSEISALADTRTARAFMLLGRCAGTFD
;
A
#
# COMPACT_ATOMS: atom_id res chain seq x y z
N MET A 1 -59.76 -62.55 -7.02
CA MET A 1 -60.92 -61.99 -7.74
C MET A 1 -60.84 -60.49 -7.53
N ALA A 2 -60.18 -59.74 -8.42
CA ALA A 2 -60.73 -59.22 -9.68
C ALA A 2 -61.98 -58.36 -9.39
N GLU A 3 -61.85 -57.03 -9.35
CA GLU A 3 -62.31 -56.16 -10.44
C GLU A 3 -61.87 -54.71 -10.27
N THR A 4 -61.65 -54.12 -11.43
CA THR A 4 -61.14 -52.78 -11.74
C THR A 4 -62.30 -51.81 -11.97
N SER A 5 -62.02 -50.51 -11.82
CA SER A 5 -62.72 -49.30 -12.34
C SER A 5 -63.24 -48.43 -11.17
N GLN A 6 -63.00 -47.13 -11.06
CA GLN A 6 -62.63 -46.13 -12.06
C GLN A 6 -62.16 -44.85 -11.31
N GLN A 7 -61.09 -44.22 -11.81
CA GLN A 7 -60.73 -42.79 -11.66
C GLN A 7 -61.79 -41.91 -12.38
N PRO A 8 -61.85 -40.55 -12.24
CA PRO A 8 -60.68 -39.66 -12.29
C PRO A 8 -60.75 -38.33 -11.49
N GLN A 9 -59.60 -37.64 -11.46
CA GLN A 9 -59.36 -36.17 -11.58
C GLN A 9 -58.28 -35.73 -10.61
N GLU A 10 -57.06 -35.57 -11.12
CA GLU A 10 -56.45 -34.27 -11.54
C GLU A 10 -55.54 -33.76 -10.40
N THR A 11 -54.24 -34.07 -10.50
CA THR A 11 -53.15 -33.20 -10.98
C THR A 11 -52.60 -32.34 -9.83
N GLU A 12 -51.39 -32.66 -9.41
CA GLU A 12 -50.21 -31.77 -9.51
C GLU A 12 -49.94 -31.12 -8.15
N ASP A 13 -48.74 -31.01 -7.63
CA ASP A 13 -47.44 -31.44 -8.09
C ASP A 13 -46.53 -31.49 -6.86
N ALA A 14 -45.60 -32.44 -6.85
CA ALA A 14 -44.60 -32.55 -5.81
C ALA A 14 -43.54 -31.45 -6.02
N SER A 15 -43.34 -30.57 -5.03
CA SER A 15 -42.12 -29.77 -4.97
C SER A 15 -41.46 -29.85 -3.60
N VAL A 16 -40.29 -30.49 -3.68
CA VAL A 16 -39.29 -30.76 -2.66
C VAL A 16 -38.79 -29.48 -2.01
N GLN A 17 -38.63 -29.54 -0.68
CA GLN A 17 -37.90 -28.58 0.13
C GLN A 17 -36.45 -28.45 -0.37
N GLY A 18 -36.13 -27.29 -0.94
CA GLY A 18 -34.76 -26.81 -1.15
C GLY A 18 -34.63 -25.44 -0.49
N ALA A 19 -33.77 -25.37 0.53
CA ALA A 19 -33.46 -24.15 1.27
C ALA A 19 -32.83 -23.09 0.33
N GLY A 20 -33.66 -22.17 -0.16
CA GLY A 20 -33.21 -20.93 -0.81
C GLY A 20 -33.01 -19.84 0.24
N ALA A 21 -31.77 -19.62 0.66
CA ALA A 21 -31.39 -18.42 1.38
C ALA A 21 -31.62 -17.21 0.45
N ALA A 22 -32.72 -16.48 0.65
CA ALA A 22 -33.01 -15.26 -0.08
C ALA A 22 -32.02 -14.17 0.34
N THR A 23 -31.02 -13.94 -0.50
CA THR A 23 -30.11 -12.79 -0.48
C THR A 23 -30.95 -11.52 -0.55
N ARG A 24 -30.99 -10.73 0.53
CA ARG A 24 -31.60 -9.40 0.50
C ARG A 24 -30.76 -8.50 -0.43
N PRO A 25 -31.32 -7.90 -1.48
CA PRO A 25 -30.56 -6.98 -2.31
C PRO A 25 -30.25 -5.71 -1.50
N THR A 26 -28.96 -5.39 -1.42
CA THR A 26 -28.42 -4.14 -0.90
C THR A 26 -29.07 -2.96 -1.64
N SER A 27 -30.00 -2.28 -0.98
CA SER A 27 -30.59 -1.05 -1.51
C SER A 27 -29.57 0.08 -1.39
N LEU A 28 -28.95 0.42 -2.51
CA LEU A 28 -28.10 1.58 -2.71
C LEU A 28 -28.97 2.85 -2.60
N GLY A 29 -29.13 3.37 -1.39
CA GLY A 29 -29.91 4.59 -1.10
C GLY A 29 -29.20 5.85 -1.59
N ILE A 30 -29.30 6.15 -2.88
CA ILE A 30 -28.77 7.36 -3.53
C ILE A 30 -29.80 8.51 -3.54
N TYR A 31 -30.67 8.61 -2.54
CA TYR A 31 -31.58 9.75 -2.41
C TYR A 31 -31.76 10.16 -0.96
N ASP A 32 -30.76 10.85 -0.42
CA ASP A 32 -30.93 11.69 0.76
C ASP A 32 -31.67 12.95 0.31
N ARG A 33 -33.00 12.99 0.50
CA ARG A 33 -33.82 14.16 0.17
C ARG A 33 -33.49 15.27 1.18
N PRO A 34 -33.32 16.54 0.75
CA PRO A 34 -33.09 17.65 1.69
C PRO A 34 -34.29 17.75 2.64
N LYS A 35 -34.03 17.53 3.93
CA LYS A 35 -35.01 17.67 5.00
C LYS A 35 -35.39 19.16 5.10
N PRO A 36 -36.68 19.52 5.18
CA PRO A 36 -37.08 20.92 5.33
C PRO A 36 -36.47 21.50 6.61
N GLU A 37 -35.93 22.73 6.52
CA GLU A 37 -35.33 23.45 7.65
C GLU A 37 -36.38 23.69 8.74
N THR A 38 -36.39 22.83 9.76
CA THR A 38 -37.16 23.08 10.98
C THR A 38 -36.39 24.06 11.85
N ILE A 39 -37.09 25.05 12.41
CA ILE A 39 -36.55 26.05 13.35
C ILE A 39 -35.71 25.34 14.41
N SER A 40 -34.43 25.72 14.51
CA SER A 40 -33.46 25.06 15.40
C SER A 40 -33.73 25.42 16.86
N SER A 41 -33.49 24.49 17.79
CA SER A 41 -33.59 24.78 19.23
C SER A 41 -32.72 25.97 19.67
N ILE A 42 -31.64 26.26 18.94
CA ILE A 42 -30.79 27.45 19.16
C ILE A 42 -31.55 28.74 18.82
N GLU A 43 -32.30 28.74 17.73
CA GLU A 43 -33.08 29.91 17.28
C GLU A 43 -34.18 30.21 18.29
N ILE A 44 -34.83 29.18 18.84
CA ILE A 44 -35.84 29.32 19.90
C ILE A 44 -35.21 29.92 21.18
N VAL A 45 -34.06 29.40 21.63
CA VAL A 45 -33.38 29.91 22.83
C VAL A 45 -32.94 31.37 22.63
N ALA A 46 -32.38 31.71 21.46
CA ALA A 46 -31.99 33.07 21.13
C ALA A 46 -33.18 34.04 21.09
N LEU A 47 -34.32 33.61 20.54
CA LEU A 47 -35.56 34.39 20.56
C LEU A 47 -36.07 34.62 21.99
N VAL A 48 -36.09 33.57 22.81
CA VAL A 48 -36.51 33.69 24.22
C VAL A 48 -35.59 34.62 25.00
N LEU A 49 -34.27 34.49 24.86
CA LEU A 49 -33.29 35.38 25.50
C LEU A 49 -33.43 36.84 25.03
N SER A 50 -33.66 37.05 23.74
CA SER A 50 -33.88 38.40 23.19
C SER A 50 -35.18 39.01 23.73
N ALA A 51 -36.25 38.22 23.81
CA ALA A 51 -37.53 38.66 24.37
C ALA A 51 -37.42 38.98 25.87
N ILE A 52 -36.72 38.15 26.65
CA ILE A 52 -36.44 38.40 28.07
C ILE A 52 -35.63 39.69 28.24
N TRP A 53 -34.61 39.90 27.41
CA TRP A 53 -33.79 41.11 27.46
C TRP A 53 -34.59 42.36 27.12
N LEU A 54 -35.40 42.32 26.06
CA LEU A 54 -36.26 43.44 25.67
C LEU A 54 -37.31 43.74 26.74
N LEU A 55 -37.92 42.72 27.35
CA LEU A 55 -38.82 42.89 28.48
C LEU A 55 -38.11 43.52 29.68
N GLY A 56 -36.90 43.06 29.99
CA GLY A 56 -36.04 43.63 31.03
C GLY A 56 -35.68 45.09 30.76
N ALA A 57 -35.36 45.43 29.51
CA ALA A 57 -35.07 46.80 29.11
C ALA A 57 -36.30 47.70 29.26
N VAL A 58 -37.46 47.28 28.72
CA VAL A 58 -38.72 48.01 28.87
C VAL A 58 -39.07 48.20 30.34
N PHE A 59 -38.97 47.15 31.16
CA PHE A 59 -39.22 47.22 32.60
C PHE A 59 -38.25 48.16 33.31
N PHE A 60 -36.95 48.10 32.99
CA PHE A 60 -35.93 48.99 33.52
C PHE A 60 -36.22 50.45 33.19
N PHE A 61 -36.57 50.79 31.94
CA PHE A 61 -36.92 52.15 31.54
C PHE A 61 -38.23 52.65 32.15
N LEU A 62 -39.19 51.76 32.43
CA LEU A 62 -40.42 52.11 33.13
C LEU A 62 -40.19 52.34 34.64
N LEU A 63 -39.28 51.59 35.27
CA LEU A 63 -38.90 51.79 36.69
C LEU A 63 -37.95 52.97 36.88
N LEU A 64 -37.02 53.16 35.95
CA LEU A 64 -35.99 54.21 35.98
C LEU A 64 -36.47 55.46 35.24
N ARG A 65 -37.73 55.85 35.43
CA ARG A 65 -38.24 57.11 34.92
C ARG A 65 -37.61 58.25 35.72
N ASP A 66 -36.53 58.80 35.18
CA ASP A 66 -35.80 59.91 35.77
C ASP A 66 -36.42 61.23 35.27
N ASP A 67 -37.06 62.00 36.16
CA ASP A 67 -37.69 63.31 35.88
C ASP A 67 -36.64 64.42 35.71
N SER A 68 -35.65 64.18 34.86
CA SER A 68 -34.54 65.10 34.65
C SER A 68 -34.71 65.88 33.35
N ALA A 69 -35.29 67.08 33.45
CA ALA A 69 -35.29 68.09 32.39
C ALA A 69 -33.84 68.55 32.11
N ALA A 70 -33.20 67.95 31.11
CA ALA A 70 -31.87 68.35 30.64
C ALA A 70 -31.92 68.59 29.13
N GLY A 71 -31.31 69.69 28.68
CA GLY A 71 -31.48 70.25 27.34
C GLY A 71 -31.15 69.34 26.16
N ASP A 72 -31.63 69.76 24.98
CA ASP A 72 -31.70 69.06 23.69
C ASP A 72 -30.46 68.22 23.30
N SER A 73 -29.25 68.71 23.59
CA SER A 73 -28.01 68.00 23.25
C SER A 73 -27.69 66.82 24.17
N ALA A 74 -28.07 66.89 25.45
CA ALA A 74 -27.92 65.79 26.41
C ALA A 74 -28.99 64.73 26.20
N GLU A 75 -30.17 65.11 25.70
CA GLU A 75 -31.27 64.21 25.38
C GLU A 75 -30.93 63.32 24.18
N SER A 76 -30.36 63.88 23.11
CA SER A 76 -29.87 63.12 21.95
C SER A 76 -28.78 62.10 22.31
N LEU A 77 -27.83 62.47 23.17
CA LEU A 77 -26.77 61.55 23.63
C LEU A 77 -27.33 60.44 24.53
N ARG A 78 -28.27 60.74 25.43
CA ARG A 78 -28.96 59.74 26.26
C ARG A 78 -29.79 58.79 25.41
N PHE A 79 -30.47 59.30 24.38
CA PHE A 79 -31.22 58.50 23.43
C PHE A 79 -30.30 57.53 22.68
N LEU A 80 -29.14 58.00 22.20
CA LEU A 80 -28.16 57.15 21.52
C LEU A 80 -27.56 56.09 22.46
N MET A 81 -27.21 56.45 23.70
CA MET A 81 -26.71 55.49 24.70
C MET A 81 -27.76 54.46 25.09
N THR A 82 -29.03 54.87 25.21
CA THR A 82 -30.17 53.98 25.46
C THR A 82 -30.36 53.00 24.32
N MET A 83 -30.36 53.49 23.08
CA MET A 83 -30.46 52.66 21.89
C MET A 83 -29.30 51.65 21.85
N LEU A 84 -28.06 52.10 22.09
CA LEU A 84 -26.89 51.22 22.12
C LEU A 84 -26.99 50.15 23.23
N ALA A 85 -27.46 50.52 24.43
CA ALA A 85 -27.62 49.61 25.56
C ALA A 85 -28.68 48.52 25.31
N ILE A 86 -29.72 48.81 24.53
CA ILE A 86 -30.75 47.84 24.16
C ILE A 86 -30.29 46.95 23.01
N PHE A 87 -29.69 47.54 21.96
CA PHE A 87 -29.34 46.81 20.73
C PHE A 87 -28.06 45.99 20.85
N MET A 88 -27.05 46.43 21.61
CA MET A 88 -25.76 45.72 21.71
C MET A 88 -25.87 44.30 22.29
N PRO A 89 -26.64 44.04 23.35
CA PRO A 89 -26.84 42.70 23.90
C PRO A 89 -27.62 41.78 22.96
N VAL A 90 -28.63 42.31 22.26
CA VAL A 90 -29.41 41.55 21.27
C VAL A 90 -28.52 41.15 20.09
N ALA A 91 -27.68 42.07 19.61
CA ALA A 91 -26.70 41.79 18.56
C ALA A 91 -25.69 40.71 19.02
N MET A 92 -25.18 40.79 20.25
CA MET A 92 -24.27 39.79 20.84
C MET A 92 -24.92 38.41 20.95
N ILE A 93 -26.19 38.33 21.37
CA ILE A 93 -26.95 37.06 21.43
C ILE A 93 -27.08 36.46 20.03
N TRP A 94 -27.32 37.29 19.01
CA TRP A 94 -27.48 36.81 17.64
C TRP A 94 -26.16 36.37 16.99
N VAL A 95 -25.06 37.04 17.29
CA VAL A 95 -23.70 36.59 16.92
C VAL A 95 -23.37 35.26 17.60
N ALA A 96 -23.69 35.10 18.89
CA ALA A 96 -23.47 33.84 19.59
C ALA A 96 -24.32 32.69 19.02
N ALA A 97 -25.58 32.96 18.65
CA ALA A 97 -26.48 31.98 18.06
C ALA A 97 -26.00 31.50 16.67
N THR A 98 -25.54 32.42 15.83
CA THR A 98 -24.99 32.10 14.49
C THR A 98 -23.68 31.33 14.59
N ALA A 99 -22.78 31.70 15.52
CA ALA A 99 -21.56 30.95 15.80
C ALA A 99 -21.84 29.54 16.34
N ALA A 100 -22.85 29.39 17.21
CA ALA A 100 -23.28 28.09 17.72
C ALA A 100 -23.87 27.19 16.61
N LYS A 101 -24.64 27.77 15.67
CA LYS A 101 -25.18 27.05 14.50
C LYS A 101 -24.04 26.56 13.59
N ALA A 102 -23.05 27.41 13.30
CA ALA A 102 -21.87 27.03 12.52
C ALA A 102 -21.04 25.92 13.21
N SER A 103 -20.89 26.00 14.54
CA SER A 103 -20.16 24.98 15.31
C SER A 103 -20.90 23.63 15.33
N ARG A 104 -22.25 23.62 15.31
CA ARG A 104 -23.03 22.37 15.26
C ARG A 104 -22.94 21.67 13.92
N VAL A 105 -23.05 22.40 12.80
CA VAL A 105 -22.89 21.83 11.45
C VAL A 105 -21.50 21.19 11.32
N MET A 106 -20.46 21.88 11.80
CA MET A 106 -19.09 21.34 11.78
C MET A 106 -18.92 20.13 12.71
N ARG A 107 -19.65 20.07 13.84
CA ARG A 107 -19.64 18.91 14.75
C ARG A 107 -20.39 17.71 14.17
N GLU A 108 -21.49 17.92 13.46
CA GLU A 108 -22.24 16.86 12.78
C GLU A 108 -21.45 16.30 11.59
N GLU A 109 -20.79 17.16 10.82
CA GLU A 109 -19.85 16.73 9.78
C GLU A 109 -18.65 16.00 10.36
N SER A 110 -18.08 16.47 11.48
CA SER A 110 -16.97 15.78 12.16
C SER A 110 -17.40 14.43 12.74
N GLN A 111 -18.58 14.31 13.33
CA GLN A 111 -19.10 13.05 13.85
C GLN A 111 -19.43 12.05 12.73
N ARG A 112 -19.94 12.54 11.59
CA ARG A 112 -20.19 11.71 10.41
C ARG A 112 -18.89 11.24 9.77
N LEU A 113 -17.88 12.11 9.69
CA LEU A 113 -16.53 11.75 9.24
C LEU A 113 -15.88 10.76 10.21
N GLN A 114 -15.99 10.99 11.51
CA GLN A 114 -15.47 10.07 12.53
C GLN A 114 -16.15 8.69 12.43
N ALA A 115 -17.47 8.65 12.25
CA ALA A 115 -18.22 7.41 12.08
C ALA A 115 -17.86 6.69 10.76
N ALA A 116 -17.62 7.43 9.68
CA ALA A 116 -17.13 6.86 8.43
C ALA A 116 -15.70 6.32 8.56
N ILE A 117 -14.83 7.03 9.29
CA ILE A 117 -13.46 6.60 9.60
C ILE A 117 -13.49 5.37 10.50
N ASP A 118 -14.35 5.31 11.51
CA ASP A 118 -14.48 4.16 12.39
C ASP A 118 -15.08 2.96 11.65
N ALA A 119 -16.02 3.18 10.72
CA ALA A 119 -16.52 2.13 9.83
C ALA A 119 -15.45 1.61 8.87
N ILE A 120 -14.61 2.48 8.31
CA ILE A 120 -13.46 2.10 7.48
C ILE A 120 -12.42 1.36 8.32
N ARG A 121 -12.14 1.82 9.55
CA ARG A 121 -11.21 1.17 10.48
C ARG A 121 -11.72 -0.21 10.88
N GLN A 122 -13.01 -0.37 11.14
CA GLN A 122 -13.63 -1.65 11.44
C GLN A 122 -13.67 -2.56 10.21
N ALA A 123 -13.94 -2.03 9.01
CA ALA A 123 -13.84 -2.77 7.75
C ALA A 123 -12.40 -3.21 7.48
N TYR A 124 -11.42 -2.35 7.73
CA TYR A 124 -10.00 -2.65 7.58
C TYR A 124 -9.51 -3.66 8.61
N LEU A 125 -9.92 -3.55 9.89
CA LEU A 125 -9.57 -4.51 10.94
C LEU A 125 -10.26 -5.86 10.73
N SER A 126 -11.51 -5.89 10.24
CA SER A 126 -12.21 -7.15 9.92
C SER A 126 -11.69 -7.78 8.62
N GLN A 127 -11.25 -6.98 7.65
CA GLN A 127 -10.55 -7.45 6.46
C GLN A 127 -9.14 -7.92 6.79
N GLN A 128 -8.42 -7.24 7.70
CA GLN A 128 -7.15 -7.71 8.24
C GLN A 128 -7.33 -8.96 9.10
N GLN A 129 -8.37 -9.10 9.93
CA GLN A 129 -8.62 -10.35 10.66
C GLN A 129 -9.04 -11.49 9.74
N GLY A 130 -9.82 -11.21 8.68
CA GLY A 130 -10.15 -12.18 7.64
C GLY A 130 -8.94 -12.56 6.77
N HIS A 131 -7.98 -11.66 6.59
CA HIS A 131 -6.72 -11.91 5.89
C HIS A 131 -5.67 -12.56 6.81
N HIS A 132 -5.61 -12.22 8.10
CA HIS A 132 -4.67 -12.73 9.11
C HIS A 132 -5.09 -14.10 9.68
N LEU A 133 -6.36 -14.52 9.50
CA LEU A 133 -6.78 -15.92 9.66
C LEU A 133 -6.56 -16.77 8.40
N ARG A 134 -6.34 -16.17 7.22
CA ARG A 134 -6.08 -16.89 5.96
C ARG A 134 -4.63 -16.85 5.49
N THR A 135 -3.85 -15.88 5.94
CA THR A 135 -2.48 -15.62 5.51
C THR A 135 -1.74 -14.94 6.67
N GLU A 136 -0.60 -15.49 7.11
CA GLU A 136 0.35 -14.87 8.07
C GLU A 136 0.01 -14.92 9.57
N PRO A 137 0.18 -16.08 10.20
CA PRO A 137 1.28 -16.15 11.18
C PRO A 137 2.26 -17.29 10.89
N SER A 138 2.04 -18.06 9.82
CA SER A 138 2.91 -19.16 9.43
C SER A 138 4.02 -18.73 8.46
N VAL A 139 3.77 -17.77 7.56
CA VAL A 139 4.72 -17.38 6.51
C VAL A 139 5.82 -16.48 7.08
N THR A 140 5.47 -15.34 7.68
CA THR A 140 6.43 -14.50 8.44
C THR A 140 7.21 -15.26 9.49
N ARG A 141 6.55 -16.11 10.29
CA ARG A 141 7.23 -16.93 11.32
C ARG A 141 8.16 -17.98 10.70
N LYS A 142 7.80 -18.59 9.56
CA LYS A 142 8.68 -19.50 8.82
C LYS A 142 9.80 -18.76 8.12
N LEU A 143 9.61 -17.53 7.67
CA LEU A 143 10.67 -16.69 7.09
C LEU A 143 11.70 -16.30 8.16
N ASP A 144 11.26 -15.90 9.36
CA ASP A 144 12.13 -15.64 10.50
C ASP A 144 12.82 -16.90 11.01
N GLU A 145 12.12 -18.05 11.02
CA GLU A 145 12.69 -19.33 11.40
C GLU A 145 13.71 -19.84 10.37
N ILE A 146 13.49 -19.59 9.07
CA ILE A 146 14.46 -19.89 7.99
C ILE A 146 15.67 -18.97 8.09
N ALA A 147 15.48 -17.67 8.34
CA ALA A 147 16.57 -16.73 8.55
C ALA A 147 17.41 -17.09 9.80
N ALA A 148 16.76 -17.52 10.88
CA ALA A 148 17.43 -17.99 12.09
C ALA A 148 18.12 -19.35 11.91
N ALA A 149 17.51 -20.27 11.16
CA ALA A 149 18.10 -21.57 10.84
C ALA A 149 19.35 -21.43 9.96
N ALA A 150 19.33 -20.52 8.98
CA ALA A 150 20.49 -20.21 8.14
C ALA A 150 21.68 -19.67 8.97
N ARG A 151 21.43 -18.75 9.91
CA ARG A 151 22.46 -18.23 10.83
C ARG A 151 23.03 -19.30 11.77
N LYS A 152 22.18 -20.24 12.25
CA LYS A 152 22.62 -21.37 13.10
C LYS A 152 23.45 -22.38 12.33
N THR A 153 23.17 -22.61 11.05
CA THR A 153 23.99 -23.49 10.20
C THR A 153 25.34 -22.87 9.89
N GLU A 154 25.42 -21.55 9.74
CA GLU A 154 26.68 -20.83 9.53
C GLU A 154 27.59 -20.90 10.76
N THR A 155 27.04 -20.71 11.96
CA THR A 155 27.79 -20.81 13.22
C THR A 155 28.18 -22.24 13.59
N ALA A 156 27.32 -23.23 13.29
CA ALA A 156 27.66 -24.64 13.48
C ALA A 156 28.79 -25.09 12.54
N LEU A 157 28.72 -24.74 11.24
CA LEU A 157 29.75 -25.09 10.27
C LEU A 157 31.10 -24.43 10.61
N ALA A 158 31.10 -23.18 11.07
CA ALA A 158 32.32 -22.52 11.56
C ALA A 158 32.96 -23.26 12.76
N THR A 159 32.15 -23.87 13.63
CA THR A 159 32.64 -24.61 14.81
C THR A 159 33.16 -26.01 14.45
N PHE A 160 32.60 -26.67 13.43
CA PHE A 160 33.04 -28.01 12.99
C PHE A 160 34.31 -27.99 12.12
N HIS A 161 34.57 -26.90 11.38
CA HIS A 161 35.81 -26.77 10.60
C HIS A 161 37.06 -26.55 11.46
N SER A 162 36.93 -25.98 12.67
CA SER A 162 38.05 -25.77 13.58
C SER A 162 38.63 -27.06 14.19
N ARG A 163 37.92 -28.19 14.16
CA ARG A 163 38.33 -29.41 14.91
C ARG A 163 38.98 -30.51 14.06
N ARG A 164 38.98 -30.39 12.73
CA ARG A 164 39.45 -31.46 11.83
C ARG A 164 40.91 -31.29 11.36
N GLU A 165 41.61 -30.23 11.75
CA GLU A 165 42.96 -29.95 11.25
C GLU A 165 44.10 -30.53 12.11
N GLU A 166 43.79 -31.21 13.22
CA GLU A 166 44.77 -31.92 14.05
C GLU A 166 44.62 -33.44 13.93
N GLY A 167 45.35 -34.04 12.99
CA GLY A 167 45.67 -35.47 13.07
C GLY A 167 45.57 -36.23 11.75
N ALA A 168 46.64 -36.20 10.97
CA ALA A 168 47.15 -37.38 10.24
C ALA A 168 48.51 -37.07 9.60
N ARG A 169 49.60 -37.41 10.31
CA ARG A 169 50.92 -37.64 9.73
C ARG A 169 51.08 -39.14 9.49
N SER A 170 51.46 -39.55 8.28
CA SER A 170 52.34 -40.71 8.05
C SER A 170 52.94 -40.73 6.64
N VAL A 171 54.24 -40.43 6.62
CA VAL A 171 55.38 -40.97 5.84
C VAL A 171 55.16 -41.67 4.49
N VAL A 172 55.80 -41.15 3.43
CA VAL A 172 56.71 -41.88 2.51
C VAL A 172 57.73 -40.87 1.93
N ALA A 173 59.04 -41.21 1.97
CA ALA A 173 60.10 -40.58 1.17
C ALA A 173 60.39 -41.52 -0.04
N PRO A 174 60.79 -41.00 -1.24
CA PRO A 174 62.23 -40.85 -1.46
C PRO A 174 62.69 -39.79 -2.50
N THR A 175 63.99 -39.45 -2.39
CA THR A 175 64.99 -39.04 -3.42
C THR A 175 64.95 -37.65 -4.10
N GLN A 176 66.17 -37.12 -4.23
CA GLN A 176 66.59 -35.78 -4.62
C GLN A 176 66.58 -35.54 -6.15
N GLN A 177 66.21 -34.34 -6.57
CA GLN A 177 66.79 -33.58 -7.71
C GLN A 177 66.45 -32.08 -7.53
N PRO A 178 67.38 -31.14 -7.77
CA PRO A 178 67.11 -29.71 -7.62
C PRO A 178 66.62 -29.15 -8.95
N VAL A 179 65.43 -28.56 -8.96
CA VAL A 179 64.97 -27.71 -10.07
C VAL A 179 64.30 -26.50 -9.44
N ASP A 180 64.77 -25.32 -9.83
CA ASP A 180 64.13 -24.03 -9.58
C ASP A 180 62.65 -24.11 -10.00
N ASP A 181 61.74 -23.93 -9.06
CA ASP A 181 60.36 -23.60 -9.39
C ASP A 181 59.75 -22.67 -8.34
N GLN A 182 59.50 -21.46 -8.81
CA GLN A 182 58.68 -20.42 -8.23
C GLN A 182 57.43 -21.01 -7.54
N PRO A 183 57.12 -20.65 -6.27
CA PRO A 183 55.89 -21.11 -5.63
C PRO A 183 54.71 -20.54 -6.40
N THR A 184 54.06 -21.38 -7.19
CA THR A 184 52.80 -21.08 -7.83
C THR A 184 51.79 -20.87 -6.71
N LEU A 185 51.28 -19.65 -6.58
CA LEU A 185 50.20 -19.29 -5.67
C LEU A 185 49.01 -20.17 -5.99
N ALA A 186 48.82 -21.23 -5.20
CA ALA A 186 47.60 -22.01 -5.16
C ALA A 186 46.49 -21.11 -4.62
N LEU A 187 45.89 -20.32 -5.50
CA LEU A 187 44.58 -19.71 -5.30
C LEU A 187 43.60 -20.87 -5.15
N GLY A 188 43.41 -21.30 -3.90
CA GLY A 188 42.35 -22.22 -3.53
C GLY A 188 41.04 -21.69 -4.10
N THR A 189 40.39 -22.51 -4.91
CA THR A 189 39.03 -22.31 -5.42
C THR A 189 38.18 -21.92 -4.21
N GLN A 190 37.78 -20.65 -4.13
CA GLN A 190 36.99 -20.20 -2.97
C GLN A 190 35.69 -20.99 -2.98
N ALA A 191 35.12 -21.31 -1.82
CA ALA A 191 33.86 -22.05 -1.74
C ALA A 191 32.70 -21.40 -2.53
N SER A 192 32.84 -20.11 -2.91
CA SER A 192 31.97 -19.40 -3.83
C SER A 192 32.04 -19.87 -5.29
N ASP A 193 33.18 -20.42 -5.74
CA ASP A 193 33.38 -20.91 -7.11
C ASP A 193 32.83 -22.34 -7.31
N LEU A 194 32.47 -23.03 -6.21
CA LEU A 194 31.90 -24.38 -6.22
C LEU A 194 30.36 -24.38 -6.11
N ALA A 195 29.72 -23.21 -5.98
CA ALA A 195 28.27 -23.11 -5.96
C ALA A 195 27.72 -23.40 -7.37
N PRO A 196 26.69 -24.25 -7.53
CA PRO A 196 26.03 -24.43 -8.81
C PRO A 196 25.54 -23.09 -9.32
N GLN A 197 25.93 -22.72 -10.54
CA GLN A 197 25.41 -21.50 -11.17
C GLN A 197 23.88 -21.59 -11.24
N LEU A 198 23.22 -20.50 -10.86
CA LEU A 198 21.77 -20.40 -10.88
C LEU A 198 21.27 -20.60 -12.32
N SER A 199 20.31 -21.49 -12.53
CA SER A 199 19.71 -21.67 -13.86
C SER A 199 18.93 -20.41 -14.26
N ASN A 200 18.92 -20.09 -15.55
CA ASN A 200 18.13 -18.96 -16.07
C ASN A 200 16.64 -19.08 -15.74
N GLU A 201 16.10 -20.31 -15.75
CA GLU A 201 14.71 -20.57 -15.39
C GLU A 201 14.43 -20.23 -13.92
N ASP A 202 15.29 -20.68 -13.00
CA ASP A 202 15.16 -20.35 -11.58
C ASP A 202 15.35 -18.85 -11.34
N PHE A 203 16.25 -18.20 -12.08
CA PHE A 203 16.44 -16.75 -12.03
C PHE A 203 15.18 -15.98 -12.42
N ILE A 204 14.59 -16.29 -13.59
CA ILE A 204 13.35 -15.65 -14.06
C ILE A 204 12.21 -15.92 -13.07
N ARG A 205 12.05 -17.15 -12.60
CA ARG A 205 11.01 -17.52 -11.64
C ARG A 205 11.18 -16.79 -10.30
N ALA A 206 12.42 -16.65 -9.81
CA ALA A 206 12.71 -15.88 -8.61
C ALA A 206 12.37 -14.39 -8.77
N LEU A 207 12.67 -13.79 -9.93
CA LEU A 207 12.32 -12.39 -10.22
C LEU A 207 10.81 -12.16 -10.40
N ASN A 208 10.05 -13.19 -10.75
CA ASN A 208 8.59 -13.08 -10.73
C ASN A 208 8.02 -13.08 -9.31
N PHE A 209 8.75 -13.63 -8.34
CA PHE A 209 8.31 -13.98 -6.99
C PHE A 209 7.16 -15.01 -6.98
N PRO A 210 7.04 -15.84 -5.93
CA PRO A 210 5.91 -16.76 -5.79
C PRO A 210 4.56 -16.02 -5.85
N GLU A 211 3.55 -16.64 -6.48
CA GLU A 211 2.20 -16.07 -6.58
C GLU A 211 1.32 -16.42 -5.37
N THR A 212 1.51 -17.61 -4.82
CA THR A 212 0.69 -18.17 -3.74
C THR A 212 1.57 -18.81 -2.66
N ALA A 213 0.98 -19.08 -1.49
CA ALA A 213 1.71 -19.75 -0.40
C ALA A 213 2.06 -21.21 -0.75
N GLU A 214 1.34 -21.79 -1.71
CA GLU A 214 1.46 -23.16 -2.18
C GLU A 214 2.46 -23.32 -3.34
N ASP A 215 3.05 -22.22 -3.85
CA ASP A 215 4.02 -22.24 -4.95
C ASP A 215 5.40 -22.74 -4.50
N GLU A 216 5.49 -24.05 -4.22
CA GLU A 216 6.72 -24.71 -3.76
C GLU A 216 7.89 -24.53 -4.75
N ILE A 217 7.59 -24.53 -6.05
CA ILE A 217 8.59 -24.38 -7.11
C ILE A 217 9.13 -22.95 -7.13
N GLY A 218 8.26 -21.95 -7.01
CA GLY A 218 8.63 -20.54 -6.87
C GLY A 218 9.50 -20.31 -5.63
N PHE A 219 9.13 -20.87 -4.48
CA PHE A 219 9.95 -20.77 -3.27
C PHE A 219 11.29 -21.51 -3.39
N ALA A 220 11.34 -22.65 -4.09
CA ALA A 220 12.60 -23.35 -4.36
C ALA A 220 13.54 -22.50 -5.23
N ALA A 221 13.03 -21.92 -6.32
CA ALA A 221 13.77 -21.01 -7.19
C ALA A 221 14.25 -19.77 -6.43
N LEU A 222 13.37 -19.14 -5.64
CA LEU A 222 13.73 -17.98 -4.81
C LEU A 222 14.83 -18.30 -3.80
N ARG A 223 14.77 -19.46 -3.14
CA ARG A 223 15.84 -19.89 -2.21
C ARG A 223 17.17 -20.13 -2.90
N ARG A 224 17.18 -20.64 -4.14
CA ARG A 224 18.40 -20.79 -4.94
C ARG A 224 18.95 -19.43 -5.34
N ALA A 225 18.09 -18.53 -5.80
CA ALA A 225 18.45 -17.16 -6.17
C ALA A 225 19.05 -16.36 -5.01
N LEU A 226 18.54 -16.56 -3.78
CA LEU A 226 19.08 -15.92 -2.57
C LEU A 226 20.46 -16.44 -2.13
N ARG A 227 20.88 -17.64 -2.59
CA ARG A 227 22.24 -18.16 -2.35
C ARG A 227 23.28 -17.54 -3.29
N ASP A 228 22.84 -17.07 -4.45
CA ASP A 228 23.70 -16.35 -5.38
C ASP A 228 23.84 -14.87 -4.97
N ARG A 229 25.08 -14.38 -4.88
CA ARG A 229 25.36 -13.08 -4.26
C ARG A 229 24.88 -11.90 -5.13
N SER A 230 24.98 -11.98 -6.45
CA SER A 230 24.53 -10.89 -7.33
C SER A 230 23.00 -10.90 -7.46
N THR A 231 22.40 -12.07 -7.61
CA THR A 231 20.94 -12.24 -7.70
C THR A 231 20.24 -11.87 -6.40
N SER A 232 20.75 -12.29 -5.23
CA SER A 232 20.16 -11.94 -3.93
C SER A 232 20.03 -10.43 -3.72
N GLN A 233 21.01 -9.63 -4.15
CA GLN A 233 20.96 -8.17 -4.06
C GLN A 233 19.86 -7.58 -4.95
N LEU A 234 19.65 -8.12 -6.16
CA LEU A 234 18.55 -7.71 -7.03
C LEU A 234 17.20 -8.12 -6.44
N VAL A 235 17.07 -9.35 -5.95
CA VAL A 235 15.83 -9.87 -5.34
C VAL A 235 15.43 -9.02 -4.14
N GLN A 236 16.36 -8.69 -3.24
CA GLN A 236 16.11 -7.83 -2.09
C GLN A 236 15.68 -6.42 -2.52
N ALA A 237 16.43 -5.80 -3.43
CA ALA A 237 16.09 -4.46 -3.94
C ALA A 237 14.72 -4.43 -4.64
N ALA A 238 14.38 -5.48 -5.39
CA ALA A 238 13.07 -5.63 -6.02
C ALA A 238 11.98 -5.79 -4.97
N GLN A 239 12.18 -6.64 -3.95
CA GLN A 239 11.22 -6.84 -2.86
C GLN A 239 10.93 -5.54 -2.11
N ASP A 240 11.98 -4.77 -1.76
CA ASP A 240 11.83 -3.51 -1.05
C ASP A 240 10.98 -2.51 -1.85
N VAL A 241 11.30 -2.35 -3.13
CA VAL A 241 10.56 -1.44 -4.02
C VAL A 241 9.13 -1.91 -4.24
N LEU A 242 8.90 -3.19 -4.52
CA LEU A 242 7.55 -3.74 -4.69
C LEU A 242 6.71 -3.56 -3.43
N THR A 243 7.32 -3.73 -2.26
CA THR A 243 6.67 -3.49 -0.97
C THR A 243 6.26 -2.03 -0.84
N LEU A 244 7.16 -1.08 -1.11
CA LEU A 244 6.84 0.35 -1.05
C LEU A 244 5.76 0.75 -2.07
N MET A 245 5.82 0.22 -3.29
CA MET A 245 4.81 0.47 -4.32
C MET A 245 3.42 -0.07 -3.93
N SER A 246 3.37 -1.22 -3.24
CA SER A 246 2.11 -1.78 -2.75
C SER A 246 1.44 -0.92 -1.67
N GLN A 247 2.22 -0.16 -0.88
CA GLN A 247 1.69 0.77 0.12
C GLN A 247 0.92 1.93 -0.53
N ASP A 248 1.34 2.31 -1.75
CA ASP A 248 0.68 3.33 -2.57
C ASP A 248 -0.42 2.73 -3.48
N GLY A 249 -0.74 1.44 -3.31
CA GLY A 249 -1.76 0.73 -4.09
C GLY A 249 -1.35 0.38 -5.52
N ILE A 250 -0.04 0.37 -5.83
CA ILE A 250 0.48 0.04 -7.16
C ILE A 250 0.92 -1.43 -7.18
N TYR A 251 0.10 -2.29 -7.79
CA TYR A 251 0.39 -3.71 -7.95
C TYR A 251 0.86 -4.03 -9.38
N MET A 252 1.95 -4.79 -9.53
CA MET A 252 2.54 -5.07 -10.86
C MET A 252 1.65 -5.94 -11.74
N ASP A 253 0.82 -6.77 -11.12
CA ASP A 253 -0.08 -7.70 -11.81
C ASP A 253 -1.27 -6.98 -12.48
N ASP A 254 -1.60 -5.78 -12.00
CA ASP A 254 -2.62 -4.90 -12.60
C ASP A 254 -2.11 -4.17 -13.84
N LEU A 255 -0.78 -4.05 -13.97
CA LEU A 255 -0.16 -3.37 -15.09
C LEU A 255 -0.23 -4.25 -16.35
N ARG A 256 -0.34 -3.59 -17.50
CA ARG A 256 -0.33 -4.24 -18.83
C ARG A 256 0.75 -3.56 -19.68
N PRO A 257 2.01 -4.03 -19.59
CA PRO A 257 3.09 -3.45 -20.37
C PRO A 257 2.94 -3.78 -21.86
N ASP A 258 3.28 -2.81 -22.71
CA ASP A 258 3.52 -3.05 -24.12
C ASP A 258 4.85 -3.80 -24.29
N ARG A 259 4.82 -4.95 -24.96
CA ARG A 259 5.95 -5.86 -25.01
C ARG A 259 7.00 -5.34 -25.99
N ALA A 260 8.16 -4.98 -25.46
CA ALA A 260 9.34 -4.70 -26.27
C ALA A 260 9.90 -6.00 -26.89
N ARG A 261 10.43 -5.90 -28.12
CA ARG A 261 11.13 -7.03 -28.76
C ARG A 261 12.41 -7.37 -27.96
N PRO A 262 12.83 -8.64 -27.88
CA PRO A 262 14.04 -9.04 -27.17
C PRO A 262 15.30 -8.29 -27.61
N GLU A 263 15.41 -7.96 -28.89
CA GLU A 263 16.49 -7.13 -29.42
C GLU A 263 16.64 -5.79 -28.68
N ILE A 264 15.53 -5.14 -28.28
CA ILE A 264 15.56 -3.84 -27.60
C ILE A 264 16.14 -3.98 -26.19
N TRP A 265 15.79 -5.07 -25.49
CA TRP A 265 16.40 -5.44 -24.22
C TRP A 265 17.90 -5.69 -24.35
N ARG A 266 18.35 -6.35 -25.42
CA ARG A 266 19.79 -6.55 -25.69
C ARG A 266 20.52 -5.24 -25.92
N HIS A 267 19.96 -4.30 -26.68
CA HIS A 267 20.54 -2.96 -26.83
C HIS A 267 20.68 -2.25 -25.48
N PHE A 268 19.68 -2.37 -24.61
CA PHE A 268 19.74 -1.81 -23.26
C PHE A 268 20.86 -2.44 -22.41
N ALA A 269 21.03 -3.77 -22.46
CA ALA A 269 22.13 -4.49 -21.78
C ALA A 269 23.51 -4.05 -22.30
N GLN A 270 23.62 -3.71 -23.58
CA GLN A 270 24.84 -3.19 -24.21
C GLN A 270 25.09 -1.70 -23.88
N GLY A 271 24.23 -1.07 -23.08
CA GLY A 271 24.39 0.32 -22.65
C GLY A 271 23.78 1.35 -23.59
N ALA A 272 22.94 0.97 -24.56
CA ALA A 272 22.18 1.94 -25.34
C ALA A 272 21.24 2.75 -24.43
N ARG A 273 21.04 4.03 -24.74
CA ARG A 273 20.23 4.97 -23.96
C ARG A 273 19.38 5.86 -24.87
N GLY A 274 18.28 6.39 -24.34
CA GLY A 274 17.35 7.27 -25.06
C GLY A 274 16.51 6.55 -26.11
N ARG A 275 16.27 7.22 -27.25
CA ARG A 275 15.31 6.80 -28.29
C ARG A 275 15.39 5.33 -28.76
N PRO A 276 16.56 4.69 -28.93
CA PRO A 276 16.64 3.28 -29.31
C PRO A 276 16.03 2.31 -28.29
N ILE A 277 16.02 2.68 -27.00
CA ILE A 277 15.49 1.86 -25.90
C ILE A 277 14.14 2.37 -25.39
N ALA A 278 13.60 3.46 -25.94
CA ALA A 278 12.31 4.03 -25.55
C ALA A 278 11.15 3.00 -25.47
N PRO A 279 11.07 1.97 -26.34
CA PRO A 279 10.03 0.95 -26.25
C PRO A 279 10.12 0.05 -25.00
N LEU A 280 11.24 0.00 -24.27
CA LEU A 280 11.34 -0.74 -23.00
C LEU A 280 10.41 -0.16 -21.93
N GLY A 281 10.13 1.14 -21.97
CA GLY A 281 9.17 1.79 -21.07
C GLY A 281 7.72 1.46 -21.40
N GLY A 282 7.37 0.17 -21.50
CA GLY A 282 6.11 -0.35 -22.01
C GLY A 282 4.89 -0.03 -21.14
N ILE A 283 5.10 0.41 -19.89
CA ILE A 283 4.01 0.77 -18.96
C ILE A 283 3.55 2.20 -19.24
N ARG A 284 2.28 2.31 -19.66
CA ARG A 284 1.63 3.59 -20.03
C ARG A 284 0.49 3.99 -19.10
N ASP A 285 0.28 3.26 -18.00
CA ASP A 285 -0.80 3.56 -17.07
C ASP A 285 -0.58 4.93 -16.40
N ARG A 286 -1.51 5.86 -16.63
CA ARG A 286 -1.36 7.26 -16.20
C ARG A 286 -1.44 7.39 -14.69
N SER A 287 -2.31 6.63 -14.03
CA SER A 287 -2.45 6.63 -12.57
C SER A 287 -1.17 6.18 -11.89
N SER A 288 -0.66 5.01 -12.28
CA SER A 288 0.56 4.46 -11.70
C SER A 288 1.77 5.37 -11.94
N LEU A 289 1.92 5.91 -13.16
CA LEU A 289 2.99 6.86 -13.46
C LEU A 289 2.89 8.14 -12.64
N ALA A 290 1.68 8.67 -12.41
CA ALA A 290 1.48 9.87 -11.61
C ALA A 290 1.80 9.62 -10.11
N LEU A 291 1.30 8.51 -9.55
CA LEU A 291 1.55 8.11 -8.17
C LEU A 291 3.04 7.86 -7.91
N THR A 292 3.69 7.06 -8.76
CA THR A 292 5.13 6.80 -8.66
C THR A 292 5.96 8.07 -8.82
N ASN A 293 5.64 8.96 -9.76
CA ASN A 293 6.33 10.24 -9.90
C ASN A 293 6.15 11.16 -8.69
N ALA A 294 4.94 11.22 -8.12
CA ALA A 294 4.70 11.98 -6.90
C ALA A 294 5.53 11.41 -5.75
N ARG A 295 5.56 10.07 -5.60
CA ARG A 295 6.33 9.38 -4.56
C ARG A 295 7.83 9.61 -4.68
N MET A 296 8.39 9.50 -5.89
CA MET A 296 9.81 9.81 -6.16
C MET A 296 10.21 11.23 -5.73
N LYS A 297 9.29 12.20 -5.80
CA LYS A 297 9.54 13.59 -5.41
C LYS A 297 9.36 13.82 -3.91
N GLN A 298 8.35 13.18 -3.31
CA GLN A 298 7.93 13.45 -1.93
C GLN A 298 8.67 12.62 -0.89
N ASP A 299 9.11 11.40 -1.24
CA ASP A 299 9.72 10.46 -0.31
C ASP A 299 11.19 10.16 -0.69
N PRO A 300 12.16 10.69 0.06
CA PRO A 300 13.57 10.40 -0.17
C PRO A 300 13.93 8.91 -0.03
N ILE A 301 13.25 8.16 0.85
CA ILE A 301 13.51 6.74 1.07
C ILE A 301 13.06 5.94 -0.16
N PHE A 302 11.85 6.22 -0.66
CA PHE A 302 11.36 5.62 -1.90
C PHE A 302 12.28 5.91 -3.08
N ARG A 303 12.72 7.16 -3.21
CA ARG A 303 13.62 7.59 -4.28
C ARG A 303 14.97 6.88 -4.23
N ASP A 304 15.56 6.73 -3.04
CA ASP A 304 16.83 6.02 -2.89
C ASP A 304 16.68 4.52 -3.19
N ALA A 305 15.62 3.88 -2.67
CA ALA A 305 15.29 2.48 -2.96
C ALA A 305 15.08 2.24 -4.46
N ALA A 306 14.33 3.12 -5.14
CA ALA A 306 14.12 3.05 -6.58
C ALA A 306 15.43 3.16 -7.37
N HIS A 307 16.29 4.14 -7.06
CA HIS A 307 17.59 4.28 -7.74
C HIS A 307 18.56 3.15 -7.40
N HIS A 308 18.50 2.60 -6.19
CA HIS A 308 19.25 1.40 -5.82
C HIS A 308 18.81 0.21 -6.68
N PHE A 309 17.50 -0.05 -6.75
CA PHE A 309 16.90 -1.10 -7.56
C PHE A 309 17.26 -0.97 -9.04
N LEU A 310 17.06 0.20 -9.66
CA LEU A 310 17.39 0.43 -11.07
C LEU A 310 18.85 0.09 -11.38
N ARG A 311 19.79 0.54 -10.53
CA ARG A 311 21.22 0.23 -10.70
C ARG A 311 21.52 -1.27 -10.57
N ARG A 312 20.84 -1.97 -9.65
CA ARG A 312 21.00 -3.43 -9.50
C ARG A 312 20.42 -4.19 -10.68
N PHE A 313 19.25 -3.78 -11.16
CA PHE A 313 18.61 -4.38 -12.31
C PHE A 313 19.48 -4.24 -13.56
N ASP A 314 19.97 -3.04 -13.88
CA ASP A 314 20.87 -2.79 -15.01
C ASP A 314 22.09 -3.72 -14.99
N LYS A 315 22.77 -3.81 -13.84
CA LYS A 315 23.98 -4.62 -13.69
C LYS A 315 23.69 -6.11 -13.89
N THR A 316 22.71 -6.64 -13.17
CA THR A 316 22.40 -8.07 -13.21
C THR A 316 21.82 -8.48 -14.56
N PHE A 317 21.01 -7.62 -15.20
CA PHE A 317 20.47 -7.88 -16.53
C PHE A 317 21.57 -7.94 -17.60
N ALA A 318 22.57 -7.06 -17.54
CA ALA A 318 23.71 -7.09 -18.46
C ALA A 318 24.59 -8.35 -18.33
N GLU A 319 24.62 -8.98 -17.14
CA GLU A 319 25.27 -10.28 -16.94
C GLU A 319 24.39 -11.43 -17.45
N PHE A 320 23.09 -11.38 -17.19
CA PHE A 320 22.11 -12.38 -17.64
C PHE A 320 21.97 -12.46 -19.17
N GLU A 321 21.93 -11.32 -19.87
CA GLU A 321 21.71 -11.24 -21.32
C GLU A 321 22.73 -12.04 -22.14
N LYS A 322 23.97 -12.14 -21.65
CA LYS A 322 25.08 -12.85 -22.32
C LYS A 322 24.80 -14.33 -22.53
N ASN A 323 24.04 -14.94 -21.62
CA ASN A 323 23.74 -16.36 -21.60
C ASN A 323 22.24 -16.65 -21.79
N ALA A 324 21.43 -15.63 -22.06
CA ALA A 324 19.99 -15.75 -22.20
C ALA A 324 19.56 -15.82 -23.67
N THR A 325 18.63 -16.73 -23.94
CA THR A 325 17.90 -16.83 -25.20
C THR A 325 16.83 -15.74 -25.31
N ASP A 326 16.34 -15.48 -26.53
CA ASP A 326 15.27 -14.51 -26.76
C ASP A 326 13.97 -14.87 -26.03
N SER A 327 13.72 -16.18 -25.85
CA SER A 327 12.56 -16.68 -25.10
C SER A 327 12.68 -16.36 -23.61
N GLU A 328 13.87 -16.50 -23.03
CA GLU A 328 14.16 -16.20 -21.63
C GLU A 328 14.12 -14.69 -21.36
N ILE A 329 14.63 -13.87 -22.29
CA ILE A 329 14.50 -12.40 -22.20
C ILE A 329 13.02 -11.99 -22.22
N SER A 330 12.22 -12.61 -23.10
CA SER A 330 10.78 -12.35 -23.16
C SER A 330 10.07 -12.76 -21.86
N ALA A 331 10.42 -13.91 -21.29
CA ALA A 331 9.87 -14.37 -20.03
C ALA A 331 10.28 -13.48 -18.85
N LEU A 332 11.53 -13.00 -18.83
CA LEU A 332 12.00 -12.04 -17.82
C LEU A 332 11.21 -10.74 -17.90
N ALA A 333 10.97 -10.22 -19.11
CA ALA A 333 10.26 -8.97 -19.34
C ALA A 333 8.80 -9.00 -18.80
N ASP A 334 8.20 -10.18 -18.69
CA ASP A 334 6.84 -10.35 -18.16
C ASP A 334 6.78 -10.41 -16.62
N THR A 335 7.92 -10.53 -15.93
CA THR A 335 7.99 -10.66 -14.46
C THR A 335 7.55 -9.39 -13.71
N ARG A 336 7.08 -9.56 -12.45
CA ARG A 336 6.79 -8.41 -11.55
C ARG A 336 7.99 -7.48 -11.39
N THR A 337 9.20 -8.02 -11.27
CA THR A 337 10.42 -7.21 -11.17
C THR A 337 10.68 -6.38 -12.43
N ALA A 338 10.56 -6.98 -13.61
CA ALA A 338 10.74 -6.24 -14.87
C ALA A 338 9.68 -5.15 -15.06
N ARG A 339 8.42 -5.41 -14.67
CA ARG A 339 7.35 -4.40 -14.68
C ARG A 339 7.68 -3.22 -13.76
N ALA A 340 8.16 -3.48 -12.55
CA ALA A 340 8.62 -2.42 -11.66
C ALA A 340 9.76 -1.59 -12.29
N PHE A 341 10.71 -2.26 -12.95
CA PHE A 341 11.78 -1.59 -13.69
C PHE A 341 11.25 -0.71 -14.82
N MET A 342 10.31 -1.19 -15.63
CA MET A 342 9.72 -0.40 -16.71
C MET A 342 9.00 0.85 -16.20
N LEU A 343 8.27 0.74 -15.08
CA LEU A 343 7.54 1.88 -14.50
C LEU A 343 8.52 2.90 -13.92
N LEU A 344 9.46 2.45 -13.09
CA LEU A 344 10.43 3.32 -12.43
C LEU A 344 11.43 3.95 -13.41
N GLY A 345 11.91 3.18 -14.38
CA GLY A 345 12.78 3.70 -15.44
C GLY A 345 12.10 4.80 -16.25
N ARG A 346 10.78 4.68 -16.48
CA ARG A 346 10.00 5.74 -17.14
C ARG A 346 9.85 6.98 -16.25
N CYS A 347 9.58 6.83 -14.95
CA CYS A 347 9.53 7.95 -14.02
C CYS A 347 10.89 8.63 -13.82
N ALA A 348 11.98 7.87 -13.91
CA ALA A 348 13.35 8.37 -13.77
C ALA A 348 13.92 8.97 -15.07
N GLY A 349 13.20 8.87 -16.20
CA GLY A 349 13.66 9.36 -17.51
C GLY A 349 14.77 8.51 -18.14
N THR A 350 14.89 7.23 -17.77
CA THR A 350 15.91 6.31 -18.31
C THR A 350 15.71 6.01 -19.80
N PHE A 351 14.48 6.16 -20.31
CA PHE A 351 14.08 5.78 -21.67
C PHE A 351 13.86 6.97 -22.62
N ASP A 352 13.98 8.20 -22.11
CA ASP A 352 13.67 9.44 -22.85
C ASP A 352 14.87 10.02 -23.61
#